data_AF-A0A3A8HN99-F1
#
_entry.id   AF-A0A3A8HN99-F1
#
_cell.length_a   1.000
_cell.length_b   1.000
_cell.length_c   1.000
_cell.angle_alpha   90.00
_cell.angle_beta   90.00
_cell.angle_gamma   90.00
#
_symmetry.space_group_name_H-M   'P 1'
#
loop_
_entity.id
_entity.type
_entity.pdbx_description
1 polymer ?
#
loop_
_entity_poly.entity_id
_entity_poly.type
_entity_poly.pdbx_seq_one_letter_code
_entity_poly.pdbx_strand_id
1 'polypeptide(L)'
;LERSEAEGEGLRVVRSPIRRGFAGARNLGVRAARGAYVVFLESDDSLSPDFIQHAVSALEARQEFSGVVPTGGRFHSSEELANRQFKGFMTYLGDCPTYALAANQVSAPTAMLRRTVLEQHAYNETLSGYA
;
A
#
# COMPACT_ATOMS: atom_id res chain seq x y z
N LEU A 1 -1.14 -12.06 21.06
CA LEU A 1 -1.75 -11.14 20.07
C LEU A 1 -3.03 -10.60 20.69
N GLU A 2 -2.91 -9.53 21.47
CA GLU A 2 -4.08 -8.85 22.04
C GLU A 2 -4.91 -8.27 20.88
N ARG A 3 -6.22 -8.51 20.93
CA ARG A 3 -7.14 -8.07 19.88
C ARG A 3 -7.38 -6.58 20.09
N SER A 4 -6.85 -5.74 19.20
CA SER A 4 -7.19 -4.31 19.22
C SER A 4 -8.70 -4.15 19.03
N GLU A 5 -9.37 -3.56 20.02
CA GLU A 5 -10.77 -3.11 20.00
C GLU A 5 -10.88 -1.63 19.58
N ALA A 6 -9.80 -1.06 19.02
CA ALA A 6 -9.73 0.36 18.72
C ALA A 6 -10.78 0.76 17.67
N GLU A 7 -11.73 1.57 18.11
CA GLU A 7 -12.64 2.33 17.27
C GLU A 7 -12.38 3.82 17.54
N GLY A 8 -12.33 4.62 16.48
CA GLY A 8 -12.03 6.05 16.58
C GLY A 8 -12.38 6.76 15.29
N GLU A 9 -12.40 8.09 15.33
CA GLU A 9 -12.64 8.89 14.13
C GLU A 9 -11.59 8.57 13.05
N GLY A 10 -12.05 8.16 11.87
CA GLY A 10 -11.18 7.73 10.78
C GLY A 10 -10.63 6.29 10.88
N LEU A 11 -10.85 5.56 11.98
CA LEU A 11 -10.42 4.18 12.16
C LEU A 11 -11.61 3.22 12.16
N ARG A 12 -11.53 2.16 11.35
CA ARG A 12 -12.50 1.07 11.38
C ARG A 12 -11.81 -0.28 11.26
N VAL A 13 -12.11 -1.16 12.19
CA VAL A 13 -11.64 -2.54 12.20
C VAL A 13 -12.64 -3.43 11.45
N VAL A 14 -12.16 -4.16 10.44
CA VAL A 14 -12.97 -5.14 9.70
C VAL A 14 -12.40 -6.53 9.98
N ARG A 15 -13.22 -7.39 10.61
CA ARG A 15 -12.79 -8.74 10.99
C ARG A 15 -13.30 -9.77 9.99
N SER A 16 -12.42 -10.68 9.60
CA SER A 16 -12.80 -11.86 8.82
C SER A 16 -13.11 -13.03 9.76
N PRO A 17 -14.22 -13.77 9.56
CA PRO A 17 -14.54 -14.95 10.39
C PRO A 17 -13.59 -16.13 10.12
N ILE A 18 -12.88 -16.11 9.00
CA ILE A 18 -11.91 -17.13 8.58
C ILE A 18 -10.57 -16.49 8.19
N ARG A 19 -9.47 -17.24 8.25
CA ARG A 19 -8.18 -16.79 7.70
C ARG A 19 -8.26 -16.78 6.18
N ARG A 20 -8.03 -15.63 5.53
CA ARG A 20 -8.13 -15.47 4.06
C ARG A 20 -6.80 -15.09 3.38
N GLY A 21 -5.67 -15.21 4.11
CA GLY A 21 -4.36 -14.75 3.65
C GLY A 21 -4.30 -13.24 3.36
N PHE A 22 -3.19 -12.77 2.80
CA PHE A 22 -2.98 -11.36 2.46
C PHE A 22 -3.97 -10.87 1.37
N ALA A 23 -4.12 -11.64 0.29
CA ALA A 23 -5.03 -11.30 -0.81
C ALA A 23 -6.47 -11.10 -0.31
N GLY A 24 -6.99 -12.05 0.48
CA GLY A 24 -8.35 -11.96 1.00
C GLY A 24 -8.54 -10.86 2.05
N ALA A 25 -7.50 -10.54 2.84
CA ALA A 25 -7.52 -9.40 3.76
C ALA A 25 -7.55 -8.06 3.00
N ARG A 26 -6.73 -7.90 1.96
CA ARG A 26 -6.72 -6.71 1.10
C ARG A 26 -8.05 -6.51 0.39
N ASN A 27 -8.60 -7.56 -0.22
CA ASN A 27 -9.92 -7.51 -0.86
C ASN A 27 -11.03 -7.13 0.14
N LEU A 28 -10.97 -7.63 1.38
CA LEU A 28 -11.92 -7.27 2.43
C LEU A 28 -11.80 -5.79 2.82
N GLY A 29 -10.56 -5.29 2.95
CA GLY A 29 -10.28 -3.88 3.20
C GLY A 29 -10.81 -2.97 2.09
N VAL A 30 -10.56 -3.32 0.82
CA VAL A 30 -11.04 -2.55 -0.35
C VAL A 30 -12.56 -2.47 -0.37
N ARG A 31 -13.26 -3.59 -0.19
CA ARG A 31 -14.74 -3.60 -0.14
C ARG A 31 -15.30 -2.74 0.99
N ALA A 32 -14.58 -2.66 2.10
CA ALA A 32 -14.97 -1.80 3.19
C ALA A 32 -14.65 -0.32 2.91
N ALA A 33 -13.56 -0.01 2.22
CA ALA A 33 -13.04 1.35 2.05
C ALA A 33 -14.04 2.32 1.40
N ARG A 34 -14.11 3.54 1.95
CA ARG A 34 -15.03 4.60 1.47
C ARG A 34 -14.33 5.69 0.64
N GLY A 35 -13.01 5.81 0.74
CA GLY A 35 -12.23 6.80 -0.01
C GLY A 35 -12.11 6.44 -1.50
N ALA A 36 -11.83 7.45 -2.33
CA ALA A 36 -11.57 7.28 -3.76
C ALA A 36 -10.19 6.64 -4.04
N TYR A 37 -9.29 6.73 -3.07
CA TYR A 37 -7.93 6.22 -3.13
C TYR A 37 -7.69 5.19 -2.03
N VAL A 38 -6.90 4.17 -2.32
CA VAL A 38 -6.50 3.12 -1.39
C VAL A 38 -4.98 3.02 -1.38
N VAL A 39 -4.41 2.99 -0.18
CA VAL A 39 -3.03 2.58 0.07
C VAL A 39 -3.07 1.37 1.00
N PHE A 40 -2.31 0.33 0.69
CA PHE A 40 -2.07 -0.74 1.64
C PHE A 40 -0.89 -0.32 2.54
N LEU A 41 -0.97 -0.63 3.83
CA LEU A 41 0.09 -0.31 4.78
C LEU A 41 0.26 -1.51 5.69
N GLU A 42 1.44 -2.12 5.63
CA GLU A 42 1.78 -3.25 6.49
C GLU A 42 2.23 -2.72 7.87
N SER A 43 2.19 -3.58 8.89
CA SER A 43 2.44 -3.18 10.28
C SER A 43 3.88 -2.73 10.57
N ASP A 44 4.81 -3.06 9.67
CA ASP A 44 6.23 -2.73 9.72
C ASP A 44 6.62 -1.57 8.80
N ASP A 45 5.64 -0.97 8.11
CA ASP A 45 5.86 0.17 7.23
C ASP A 45 5.52 1.50 7.90
N SER A 46 6.07 2.58 7.35
CA SER A 46 5.75 3.95 7.73
C SER A 46 5.61 4.83 6.50
N LEU A 47 4.62 5.73 6.52
CA LEU A 47 4.41 6.73 5.49
C LEU A 47 5.01 8.06 5.92
N SER A 48 5.60 8.78 4.97
CA SER A 48 5.94 10.19 5.19
C SER A 48 4.65 10.99 5.46
N PRO A 49 4.66 11.98 6.39
CA PRO A 49 3.46 12.75 6.73
C PRO A 49 2.78 13.45 5.53
N ASP A 50 3.55 13.77 4.49
CA ASP A 50 3.12 14.45 3.27
C ASP A 50 2.75 13.47 2.13
N PHE A 51 2.98 12.17 2.30
CA PHE A 51 2.81 11.18 1.24
C PHE A 51 1.40 11.19 0.65
N ILE A 52 0.37 11.17 1.49
CA ILE A 52 -1.03 11.10 1.05
C ILE A 52 -1.38 12.33 0.20
N GLN A 53 -1.00 13.53 0.65
CA GLN A 53 -1.26 14.77 -0.07
C GLN A 53 -0.57 14.77 -1.44
N HIS A 54 0.72 14.39 -1.50
CA HIS A 54 1.46 14.33 -2.74
C HIS A 54 0.92 13.28 -3.72
N ALA A 55 0.59 12.08 -3.23
CA ALA A 55 0.08 10.99 -4.06
C ALA A 55 -1.30 11.32 -4.65
N VAL A 56 -2.22 11.88 -3.85
CA VAL A 56 -3.52 12.34 -4.34
C VAL A 56 -3.34 13.46 -5.36
N SER A 57 -2.52 14.46 -5.07
CA SER A 57 -2.28 15.59 -6.00
C SER A 57 -1.73 15.12 -7.34
N ALA A 58 -0.82 14.14 -7.34
CA ALA A 58 -0.26 13.56 -8.55
C ALA A 58 -1.32 12.80 -9.37
N LEU A 59 -2.17 12.01 -8.72
CA LEU A 59 -3.25 11.28 -9.41
C LEU A 59 -4.33 12.20 -9.97
N GLU A 60 -4.69 13.26 -9.24
CA GLU A 60 -5.65 14.26 -9.71
C GLU A 60 -5.10 15.04 -10.92
N ALA A 61 -3.81 15.41 -10.89
CA ALA A 61 -3.17 16.13 -11.99
C ALA A 61 -2.98 15.27 -13.26
N ARG A 62 -2.93 13.94 -13.13
CA ARG A 62 -2.62 13.01 -14.22
C ARG A 62 -3.60 11.84 -14.25
N GLN A 63 -4.80 12.12 -14.75
CA GLN A 63 -5.93 11.19 -14.81
C GLN A 63 -5.65 9.93 -15.65
N GLU A 64 -4.67 9.97 -16.55
CA GLU A 64 -4.25 8.80 -17.32
C GLU A 64 -3.59 7.71 -16.47
N PHE A 65 -3.15 8.03 -15.26
CA PHE A 65 -2.55 7.07 -14.34
C PHE A 65 -3.55 6.58 -13.29
N SER A 66 -3.45 5.28 -13.00
CA SER A 66 -4.29 4.56 -12.04
C SER A 66 -3.70 4.48 -10.64
N GLY A 67 -2.41 4.81 -10.51
CA GLY A 67 -1.67 4.65 -9.27
C GLY A 67 -0.37 5.45 -9.24
N VAL A 68 0.11 5.68 -8.02
CA VAL A 68 1.41 6.31 -7.72
C VAL A 68 2.18 5.37 -6.81
N VAL A 69 3.47 5.22 -7.12
CA VAL A 69 4.41 4.42 -6.35
C VAL A 69 5.46 5.37 -5.76
N PRO A 70 5.62 5.43 -4.42
CA PRO A 70 6.66 6.25 -3.81
C PRO A 70 8.03 5.59 -3.93
N THR A 71 9.07 6.42 -3.88
CA THR A 71 10.41 5.97 -3.46
C THR A 71 10.36 5.61 -1.98
N GLY A 72 10.95 4.48 -1.61
CA GLY A 72 11.01 4.01 -0.22
C GLY A 72 12.45 3.86 0.27
N GLY A 73 12.64 3.91 1.59
CA GLY A 73 13.92 3.63 2.24
C GLY A 73 13.75 2.55 3.31
N ARG A 74 14.71 1.62 3.41
CA ARG A 74 14.71 0.60 4.46
C ARG A 74 15.41 1.13 5.72
N PHE A 75 14.83 0.83 6.87
CA PHE A 75 15.37 1.14 8.21
C PHE A 75 15.10 -0.06 9.12
N HIS A 76 15.81 -0.16 10.24
CA HIS A 76 15.64 -1.26 11.21
C HIS A 76 15.25 -0.78 12.60
N SER A 77 15.20 0.54 12.84
CA SER A 77 14.78 1.10 14.13
C SER A 77 14.03 2.43 13.96
N SER A 78 13.24 2.79 14.96
CA SER A 78 12.55 4.08 15.02
C SER A 78 13.53 5.26 15.10
N GLU A 79 14.72 5.06 15.69
CA GLU A 79 15.79 6.05 15.71
C GLU A 79 16.36 6.28 14.31
N GLU A 80 16.61 5.22 13.55
CA GLU A 80 17.03 5.31 12.16
C GLU A 80 15.97 6.04 11.31
N LEU A 81 14.69 5.71 11.49
CA LEU A 81 13.60 6.41 10.81
C LEU A 81 13.53 7.90 11.18
N ALA A 82 13.60 8.23 12.47
CA ALA A 82 13.55 9.61 12.97
C ALA A 82 14.71 10.45 12.42
N ASN A 83 15.90 9.86 12.32
CA ASN A 83 17.10 10.50 11.77
C ASN A 83 17.22 10.37 10.24
N ARG A 84 16.22 9.77 9.56
CA ARG A 84 16.22 9.50 8.12
C ARG A 84 17.47 8.73 7.63
N GLN A 85 17.97 7.81 8.46
CA GLN A 85 19.10 6.95 8.18
C GLN A 85 18.65 5.66 7.50
N PHE A 86 18.64 5.64 6.17
CA PHE A 86 18.19 4.48 5.40
C PHE A 86 19.37 3.58 4.97
N LYS A 87 19.18 2.26 5.06
CA LYS A 87 20.15 1.22 4.67
C LYS A 87 20.04 0.78 3.21
N GLY A 88 19.23 1.48 2.43
CA GLY A 88 18.97 1.21 1.03
C GLY A 88 17.68 1.87 0.58
N PHE A 89 17.57 2.09 -0.73
CA PHE A 89 16.43 2.75 -1.34
C PHE A 89 15.79 1.86 -2.40
N MET A 90 14.47 1.94 -2.47
CA MET A 90 13.66 1.42 -3.56
C MET A 90 13.26 2.61 -4.40
N THR A 91 14.00 2.84 -5.48
CA THR A 91 13.76 3.94 -6.42
C THR A 91 13.18 3.39 -7.70
N TYR A 92 12.08 3.99 -8.14
CA TYR A 92 11.46 3.69 -9.43
C TYR A 92 11.80 4.84 -10.39
N LEU A 93 12.46 4.51 -11.50
CA LEU A 93 12.76 5.44 -12.58
C LEU A 93 11.87 5.07 -13.77
N GLY A 94 11.13 6.03 -14.31
CA GLY A 94 10.21 5.82 -15.43
C GLY A 94 8.82 5.35 -15.00
N ASP A 95 8.12 4.68 -15.92
CA ASP A 95 6.78 4.15 -15.70
C ASP A 95 6.79 2.70 -15.19
N CYS A 96 5.74 2.36 -14.45
CA CYS A 96 5.57 1.07 -13.80
C CYS A 96 5.72 -0.15 -14.76
N PRO A 97 5.16 -0.14 -15.98
CA PRO A 97 5.30 -1.27 -16.91
C PRO A 97 6.75 -1.55 -17.34
N THR A 98 7.53 -0.50 -17.64
CA THR A 98 8.93 -0.67 -18.06
C THR A 98 9.77 -1.25 -16.93
N TYR A 99 9.55 -0.80 -15.70
CA TYR A 99 10.23 -1.34 -14.52
C TYR A 99 9.79 -2.78 -14.20
N ALA A 100 8.49 -3.08 -14.32
CA ALA A 100 7.95 -4.42 -14.10
C ALA A 100 8.58 -5.45 -15.04
N LEU A 101 8.81 -5.08 -16.31
CA LEU A 101 9.45 -5.96 -17.29
C LEU A 101 10.93 -6.21 -16.98
N ALA A 102 11.64 -5.21 -16.44
CA ALA A 102 13.06 -5.31 -16.15
C ALA A 102 13.36 -6.02 -14.81
N ALA A 103 12.54 -5.80 -13.79
CA ALA A 103 12.83 -6.24 -12.42
C ALA A 103 11.82 -7.25 -11.84
N ASN A 104 10.71 -7.54 -12.54
CA ASN A 104 9.56 -8.31 -12.01
C ASN A 104 9.17 -7.91 -10.57
N GLN A 105 9.44 -6.65 -10.21
CA GLN A 105 9.34 -6.15 -8.85
C GLN A 105 8.72 -4.77 -8.88
N VAL A 106 7.40 -4.70 -9.04
CA VAL A 106 6.65 -3.48 -8.69
C VAL A 106 6.09 -3.69 -7.29
N SER A 107 6.99 -3.90 -6.33
CA SER A 107 6.59 -4.09 -4.94
C SER A 107 6.86 -2.81 -4.18
N ALA A 108 5.91 -1.89 -4.19
CA ALA A 108 5.85 -0.91 -3.12
C ALA A 108 4.65 -1.28 -2.24
N PRO A 109 4.88 -1.69 -0.98
CA PRO A 109 3.77 -1.97 -0.07
C PRO A 109 2.87 -0.73 0.09
N THR A 110 3.42 0.46 -0.15
CA THR A 110 2.81 1.79 0.01
C THR A 110 2.31 2.43 -1.30
N ALA A 111 2.07 1.65 -2.36
CA ALA A 111 1.45 2.21 -3.57
C ALA A 111 0.04 2.74 -3.29
N MET A 112 -0.26 3.95 -3.76
CA MET A 112 -1.62 4.51 -3.74
C MET A 112 -2.29 4.25 -5.09
N LEU A 113 -3.48 3.65 -5.06
CA LEU A 113 -4.26 3.29 -6.24
C LEU A 113 -5.64 3.94 -6.19
N ARG A 114 -6.22 4.23 -7.36
CA ARG A 114 -7.66 4.53 -7.47
C ARG A 114 -8.44 3.29 -7.02
N ARG A 115 -9.44 3.46 -6.14
CA ARG A 115 -10.23 2.34 -5.61
C ARG A 115 -10.91 1.55 -6.73
N THR A 116 -11.37 2.22 -7.79
CA THR A 116 -12.03 1.61 -8.94
C THR A 116 -11.20 0.53 -9.63
N VAL A 117 -9.87 0.70 -9.65
CA VAL A 117 -8.94 -0.29 -10.23
C VAL A 117 -8.94 -1.56 -9.40
N LEU A 118 -8.95 -1.44 -8.07
CA LEU A 118 -8.99 -2.57 -7.14
C LEU A 118 -10.37 -3.25 -7.09
N GLU A 119 -11.44 -2.52 -7.38
CA GLU A 119 -12.78 -3.07 -7.55
C GLU A 119 -12.91 -3.89 -8.85
N GLN A 120 -12.30 -3.42 -9.95
CA GLN A 120 -12.27 -4.11 -11.23
C GLN A 120 -11.30 -5.29 -11.24
N HIS A 121 -10.19 -5.18 -10.50
CA HIS A 121 -9.10 -6.14 -10.48
C HIS A 121 -8.75 -6.52 -9.03
N ALA A 122 -9.61 -7.34 -8.42
CA ALA A 122 -9.36 -7.87 -7.09
C ALA A 122 -8.12 -8.79 -7.06
N TYR A 123 -7.47 -8.88 -5.90
CA TYR A 123 -6.38 -9.84 -5.70
C TYR A 123 -6.91 -11.27 -5.86
N ASN A 124 -6.16 -12.12 -6.56
CA ASN A 124 -6.48 -13.54 -6.65
C ASN A 124 -6.25 -14.23 -5.30
N GLU A 125 -7.33 -14.59 -4.61
CA GLU A 125 -7.30 -15.25 -3.30
C GLU A 125 -6.83 -16.72 -3.37
N THR A 126 -6.69 -17.31 -4.57
CA THR A 126 -6.17 -18.68 -4.73
C THR A 126 -4.63 -18.74 -4.72
N LEU A 127 -3.96 -17.60 -4.83
CA LEU A 127 -2.50 -17.53 -4.76
C LEU A 127 -2.06 -17.46 -3.30
N SER A 128 -1.35 -18.49 -2.83
CA SER A 128 -0.62 -18.43 -1.57
C SER A 128 0.68 -17.64 -1.80
N GLY A 129 0.85 -16.52 -1.10
CA GLY A 129 2.11 -15.75 -1.16
C GLY A 129 3.29 -16.60 -0.66
N TYR A 130 4.43 -16.50 -1.36
CA TYR A 130 5.72 -17.17 -1.12
C TYR A 130 5.63 -18.67 -0.75
N ALA A 131 5.95 -19.53 -1.71
CA ALA A 131 6.44 -20.88 -1.43
C ALA A 131 7.84 -20.82 -0.82
#